data_AF-A0A8H6HJI8-F1
#
_entry.id   AF-A0A8H6HJI8-F1
#
_cell.length_a   1.000
_cell.length_b   1.000
_cell.length_c   1.000
_cell.angle_alpha   90.00
_cell.angle_beta   90.00
_cell.angle_gamma   90.00
#
_symmetry.space_group_name_H-M   'P 1'
#
loop_
_entity.id
_entity.type
_entity.pdbx_description
1 polymer ?
#
loop_
_entity_poly.entity_id
_entity_poly.type
_entity_poly.pdbx_seq_one_letter_code
_entity_poly.pdbx_strand_id
1 'polypeptide(L)'
;NLVVGDYFKGSDDLMDITTTACELITWLRSKTLLLALIDACNLAHNKVTKAVLRAVLTRWTSHFIAFERLLELRQILEMVMMEDDMRSPENKKVIIGDSSAKAKARGMVAVIRDPIFWYSLTRCVQWAIIPEKWMY
;
A
#
# COMPACT_ATOMS: atom_id res chain seq x y z
N ASN A 1 -2.61 12.19 -20.07
CA ASN A 1 -4.04 11.82 -20.02
C ASN A 1 -4.77 12.79 -19.11
N LEU A 2 -5.36 13.84 -19.69
CA LEU A 2 -6.07 14.91 -18.99
C LEU A 2 -7.46 14.48 -18.45
N VAL A 3 -8.07 13.46 -19.04
CA VAL A 3 -9.46 13.04 -18.75
C VAL A 3 -9.62 12.48 -17.33
N VAL A 4 -8.55 11.98 -16.70
CA VAL A 4 -8.60 11.38 -15.36
C VAL A 4 -8.56 12.43 -14.24
N GLY A 5 -7.97 13.60 -14.51
CA GLY A 5 -8.03 14.73 -13.57
C GLY A 5 -9.46 15.18 -13.29
N ASP A 6 -10.38 14.97 -14.23
CA ASP A 6 -11.80 15.29 -14.05
C ASP A 6 -12.57 14.21 -13.29
N TYR A 7 -12.12 12.94 -13.30
CA TYR A 7 -12.72 11.88 -12.45
C TYR A 7 -12.38 12.07 -10.97
N PHE A 8 -11.21 12.62 -10.65
CA PHE A 8 -10.81 12.90 -9.26
C PHE A 8 -11.42 14.20 -8.70
N LYS A 9 -11.86 15.13 -9.55
CA LYS A 9 -12.52 16.39 -9.12
C LYS A 9 -13.87 16.21 -8.42
N GLY A 10 -14.45 15.01 -8.46
CA GLY A 10 -15.77 14.73 -7.89
C GLY A 10 -15.77 14.14 -6.48
N SER A 11 -14.63 13.74 -5.92
CA SER A 11 -14.56 13.18 -4.57
C SER A 11 -13.16 13.32 -3.99
N ASP A 12 -12.94 14.36 -3.18
CA ASP A 12 -11.67 14.61 -2.49
C ASP A 12 -11.15 13.33 -1.78
N ASP A 13 -12.05 12.54 -1.19
CA ASP A 13 -11.76 11.25 -0.56
C ASP A 13 -11.03 10.22 -1.47
N LEU A 14 -11.32 10.22 -2.78
CA LEU A 14 -10.68 9.29 -3.73
C LEU A 14 -9.28 9.75 -4.11
N MET A 15 -9.06 11.06 -4.17
CA MET A 15 -7.72 11.60 -4.42
C MET A 15 -6.82 11.35 -3.21
N ASP A 16 -7.38 11.46 -2.01
CA ASP A 16 -6.68 11.19 -0.76
C ASP A 16 -6.30 9.71 -0.60
N ILE A 17 -7.21 8.78 -0.94
CA ILE A 17 -6.89 7.34 -0.83
C ILE A 17 -5.79 6.91 -1.80
N THR A 18 -5.84 7.39 -3.04
CA THR A 18 -4.84 7.03 -4.06
C THR A 18 -3.48 7.64 -3.77
N THR A 19 -3.46 8.87 -3.25
CA THR A 19 -2.24 9.51 -2.74
C THR A 19 -1.65 8.72 -1.58
N THR A 20 -2.46 8.36 -0.59
CA THR A 20 -2.03 7.57 0.58
C THR A 20 -1.47 6.21 0.16
N ALA A 21 -2.10 5.53 -0.79
CA ALA A 21 -1.61 4.26 -1.33
C ALA A 21 -0.27 4.42 -2.06
N CYS A 22 -0.09 5.49 -2.85
CA CYS A 22 1.18 5.79 -3.53
C CYS A 22 2.30 6.09 -2.53
N GLU A 23 1.99 6.79 -1.44
CA GLU A 23 2.94 7.05 -0.36
C GLU A 23 3.34 5.76 0.35
N LEU A 24 2.37 4.89 0.68
CA LEU A 24 2.62 3.60 1.32
C LEU A 24 3.54 2.74 0.44
N ILE A 25 3.22 2.60 -0.85
CA ILE A 25 4.07 1.88 -1.83
C ILE A 25 5.48 2.48 -1.86
N THR A 26 5.59 3.80 -1.88
CA THR A 26 6.88 4.48 -1.92
C THR A 26 7.70 4.21 -0.67
N TRP A 27 7.07 4.26 0.51
CA TRP A 27 7.71 3.96 1.77
C TRP A 27 8.16 2.49 1.84
N LEU A 28 7.29 1.53 1.48
CA LEU A 28 7.62 0.10 1.43
C LEU A 28 8.86 -0.16 0.57
N ARG A 29 8.90 0.43 -0.63
CA ARG A 29 10.03 0.27 -1.56
C ARG A 29 11.31 0.96 -1.11
N SER A 30 11.22 1.96 -0.23
CA SER A 30 12.39 2.68 0.29
C SER A 30 13.15 1.90 1.39
N LYS A 31 12.60 0.78 1.85
CA LYS A 31 13.13 0.02 3.01
C LYS A 31 13.47 -1.41 2.59
N THR A 32 14.71 -1.64 2.17
CA THR A 32 15.22 -2.98 1.81
C THR A 32 14.99 -4.00 2.93
N LEU A 33 15.17 -3.60 4.20
CA LEU A 33 14.90 -4.46 5.35
C LEU A 33 13.43 -4.90 5.42
N LEU A 34 12.50 -3.98 5.17
CA LEU A 34 11.07 -4.27 5.21
C LEU A 34 10.66 -5.21 4.05
N LEU A 35 11.24 -5.02 2.87
CA LEU A 35 11.06 -5.96 1.74
C LEU A 35 11.58 -7.36 2.09
N ALA A 36 12.73 -7.46 2.77
CA ALA A 36 13.25 -8.74 3.25
C ALA A 36 12.36 -9.39 4.31
N LEU A 37 11.74 -8.59 5.20
CA LEU A 37 10.76 -9.11 6.18
C LEU A 37 9.50 -9.65 5.50
N ILE A 38 9.00 -8.95 4.47
CA ILE A 38 7.85 -9.41 3.68
C ILE A 38 8.18 -10.74 2.99
N ASP A 39 9.36 -10.87 2.41
CA ASP A 39 9.80 -12.10 1.74
C ASP A 39 9.98 -13.26 2.74
N ALA A 40 10.62 -13.01 3.88
CA ALA A 40 10.77 -14.00 4.94
C ALA A 40 9.43 -14.47 5.50
N CYS A 41 8.48 -13.56 5.70
CA CYS A 41 7.13 -13.89 6.15
C CYS A 41 6.37 -14.71 5.08
N ASN A 42 6.49 -14.36 3.79
CA ASN A 42 5.89 -15.15 2.72
C ASN A 42 6.44 -16.59 2.70
N LEU A 43 7.76 -16.75 2.84
CA LEU A 43 8.42 -18.05 2.90
C LEU A 43 7.93 -18.87 4.11
N ALA A 44 7.86 -18.25 5.29
CA ALA A 44 7.38 -18.90 6.52
C ALA A 44 5.92 -19.39 6.41
N HIS A 45 5.11 -18.70 5.60
CA HIS A 45 3.70 -19.03 5.39
C HIS A 45 3.41 -19.77 4.07
N ASN A 46 4.44 -20.29 3.38
CA ASN A 46 4.32 -20.97 2.08
C ASN A 46 3.52 -20.16 1.03
N LYS A 47 3.63 -18.83 1.09
CA LYS A 47 3.00 -17.92 0.11
C LYS A 47 4.00 -17.58 -0.99
N VAL A 48 3.49 -17.37 -2.20
CA VAL A 48 4.29 -16.86 -3.32
C VAL A 48 4.71 -15.42 -3.01
N THR A 49 6.00 -15.14 -3.06
CA THR A 49 6.53 -13.78 -2.91
C THR A 49 5.97 -12.88 -4.01
N LYS A 50 5.33 -11.78 -3.60
CA LYS A 50 4.83 -10.74 -4.50
C LYS A 50 5.64 -9.47 -4.34
N ALA A 51 6.05 -8.89 -5.46
CA ALA A 51 6.80 -7.63 -5.46
C ALA A 51 5.88 -6.43 -5.17
N VAL A 52 6.40 -5.45 -4.42
CA VAL A 52 5.75 -4.14 -4.26
C VAL A 52 5.92 -3.34 -5.55
N LEU A 53 4.85 -3.21 -6.34
CA LEU A 53 4.87 -2.46 -7.59
C LEU A 53 4.70 -0.96 -7.35
N ARG A 54 5.40 -0.15 -8.13
CA ARG A 54 5.16 1.30 -8.22
C ARG A 54 4.47 1.61 -9.54
N ALA A 55 3.45 2.44 -9.48
CA ALA A 55 2.75 2.95 -10.64
C ALA A 55 3.64 3.88 -11.48
N VAL A 56 3.47 3.82 -12.80
CA VAL A 56 4.04 4.80 -13.73
C VAL A 56 3.16 6.04 -13.69
N LEU A 57 3.74 7.17 -13.27
CA LEU A 57 3.03 8.44 -13.01
C LEU A 57 2.11 8.89 -14.16
N THR A 58 2.49 8.61 -15.41
CA THR A 58 1.77 9.09 -16.60
C THR A 58 0.62 8.17 -17.04
N ARG A 59 0.46 6.99 -16.43
CA ARG A 59 -0.51 5.97 -16.84
C ARG A 59 -1.36 5.50 -15.67
N TRP A 60 -2.57 6.06 -15.58
CA TRP A 60 -3.56 5.76 -14.55
C TRP A 60 -3.83 4.25 -14.36
N THR A 61 -3.89 3.46 -15.43
CA THR A 61 -4.05 1.99 -15.35
C THR A 61 -2.95 1.30 -14.54
N SER A 62 -1.72 1.82 -14.58
CA SER A 62 -0.62 1.27 -13.78
C SER A 62 -0.77 1.54 -12.28
N HIS A 63 -1.51 2.58 -11.89
CA HIS A 63 -1.86 2.83 -10.49
C HIS A 63 -2.80 1.74 -9.97
N PHE A 64 -3.84 1.38 -10.73
CA PHE A 64 -4.77 0.32 -10.31
C PHE A 64 -4.09 -1.04 -10.19
N ILE A 65 -3.17 -1.38 -11.10
CA ILE A 65 -2.37 -2.61 -10.98
C ILE A 65 -1.50 -2.57 -9.71
N ALA A 66 -0.86 -1.44 -9.42
CA ALA A 66 -0.06 -1.30 -8.21
C ALA A 66 -0.92 -1.39 -6.93
N PHE A 67 -2.12 -0.82 -6.94
CA PHE A 67 -3.07 -0.90 -5.82
C PHE A 67 -3.65 -2.31 -5.65
N GLU A 68 -3.95 -3.02 -6.73
CA GLU A 68 -4.35 -4.43 -6.68
C GLU A 68 -3.24 -5.28 -6.05
N ARG A 69 -1.98 -5.09 -6.47
CA ARG A 69 -0.86 -5.79 -5.83
C ARG A 69 -0.70 -5.40 -4.36
N LEU A 70 -0.94 -4.15 -4.00
CA LEU A 70 -0.92 -3.70 -2.61
C LEU A 70 -2.02 -4.38 -1.77
N LEU A 71 -3.22 -4.54 -2.32
CA LEU A 71 -4.33 -5.27 -1.68
C LEU A 71 -3.99 -6.74 -1.45
N GLU A 72 -3.35 -7.40 -2.42
CA GLU A 72 -2.88 -8.78 -2.27
C GLU A 72 -1.81 -8.94 -1.18
N LEU A 73 -1.01 -7.90 -0.96
CA LEU A 73 0.02 -7.85 0.08
C LEU A 73 -0.53 -7.51 1.47
N ARG A 74 -1.79 -7.09 1.60
CA ARG A 74 -2.37 -6.65 2.88
C ARG A 74 -2.13 -7.64 4.01
N GLN A 75 -2.49 -8.91 3.81
CA GLN A 75 -2.37 -9.93 4.86
C GLN A 75 -0.92 -10.13 5.31
N ILE A 76 0.04 -10.10 4.38
CA ILE A 76 1.45 -10.29 4.74
C ILE A 76 2.01 -9.05 5.44
N LEU A 77 1.57 -7.87 5.05
CA LEU A 77 1.95 -6.62 5.73
C LEU A 77 1.42 -6.62 7.16
N GLU A 78 0.16 -7.00 7.39
CA GLU A 78 -0.43 -7.14 8.73
C GLU A 78 0.35 -8.15 9.59
N MET A 79 0.72 -9.31 9.03
CA MET A 79 1.55 -10.31 9.73
C MET A 79 2.93 -9.78 10.09
N VAL A 80 3.62 -9.11 9.17
CA VAL A 80 4.94 -8.51 9.45
C VAL A 80 4.83 -7.46 10.56
N MET A 81 3.77 -6.64 10.57
CA MET A 81 3.55 -5.67 11.65
C MET A 81 3.31 -6.37 12.99
N MET A 82 2.51 -7.44 13.01
CA MET A 82 2.24 -8.23 14.21
C MET A 82 3.51 -8.92 14.75
N GLU A 83 4.31 -9.53 13.87
CA GLU A 83 5.58 -10.13 14.27
C GLU A 83 6.56 -9.09 14.81
N ASP A 84 6.63 -7.89 14.21
CA ASP A 84 7.45 -6.81 14.72
C ASP A 84 6.93 -6.32 16.07
N ASP A 85 5.61 -6.24 16.28
CA ASP A 85 4.97 -5.88 17.55
C ASP A 85 5.41 -6.82 18.71
N MET A 86 5.54 -8.11 18.43
CA MET A 86 5.96 -9.12 19.40
C MET A 86 7.46 -9.07 19.75
N ARG A 87 8.29 -8.36 18.97
CA ARG A 87 9.72 -8.19 19.27
C ARG A 87 9.91 -7.22 20.45
N SER A 88 10.99 -7.45 21.21
CA SER A 88 11.41 -6.50 22.24
C SER A 88 11.77 -5.13 21.62
N PRO A 89 11.68 -4.03 22.38
CA PRO A 89 11.89 -2.67 21.85
C PRO A 89 13.21 -2.48 21.11
N GLU A 90 14.29 -3.08 21.60
CA GLU A 90 15.63 -3.06 21.01
C GLU A 90 15.76 -3.88 19.71
N ASN A 91 14.82 -4.80 19.46
CA ASN A 91 14.81 -5.69 18.30
C ASN A 91 13.76 -5.31 17.25
N LYS A 92 13.06 -4.17 17.41
CA LYS A 92 12.12 -3.65 16.41
C LYS A 92 12.83 -3.38 15.08
N LYS A 93 12.23 -3.82 13.99
CA LYS A 93 12.78 -3.72 12.63
C LYS A 93 11.97 -2.81 11.72
N VAL A 94 10.71 -2.50 12.05
CA VAL A 94 9.85 -1.65 11.21
C VAL A 94 10.03 -0.17 11.51
N ILE A 95 9.96 0.23 12.79
CA ILE A 95 10.06 1.65 13.22
C ILE A 95 11.50 1.95 13.66
N ILE A 96 12.37 2.19 12.67
CA ILE A 96 13.81 2.41 12.87
C ILE A 96 14.30 3.72 12.25
N GLY A 97 15.47 4.19 12.68
CA GLY A 97 16.12 5.41 12.19
C GLY A 97 15.96 6.63 13.10
N ASP A 98 16.14 7.81 12.53
CA ASP A 98 15.98 9.10 13.22
C ASP A 98 14.51 9.42 13.54
N SER A 99 14.28 10.52 14.26
CA SER A 99 12.93 10.94 14.68
C SER A 99 11.96 11.14 13.51
N SER A 100 12.43 11.62 12.36
CA SER A 100 11.62 11.84 11.16
C SER A 100 11.25 10.53 10.48
N ALA A 101 12.23 9.64 10.29
CA ALA A 101 12.03 8.31 9.75
C ALA A 101 11.06 7.50 10.62
N LYS A 102 11.20 7.57 11.94
CA LYS A 102 10.27 6.93 12.89
C LYS A 102 8.87 7.52 12.82
N ALA A 103 8.73 8.84 12.65
CA ALA A 103 7.42 9.48 12.49
C ALA A 103 6.72 9.00 11.21
N LYS A 104 7.43 8.98 10.07
CA LYS A 104 6.87 8.45 8.82
C LYS A 104 6.51 6.97 8.94
N ALA A 105 7.38 6.16 9.55
CA ALA A 105 7.12 4.74 9.77
C ALA A 105 5.84 4.53 10.61
N ARG A 106 5.68 5.26 11.72
CA ARG A 106 4.44 5.22 12.52
C ARG A 106 3.20 5.56 11.70
N GLY A 107 3.27 6.61 10.87
CA GLY A 107 2.17 6.98 9.98
C GLY A 107 1.82 5.86 8.99
N MET A 108 2.81 5.22 8.37
CA MET A 108 2.58 4.14 7.41
C MET A 108 2.07 2.86 8.09
N VAL A 109 2.55 2.55 9.30
CA VAL A 109 1.99 1.45 10.12
C VAL A 109 0.54 1.72 10.47
N ALA A 110 0.18 2.97 10.79
CA ALA A 110 -1.21 3.36 11.04
C ALA A 110 -2.09 3.14 9.79
N VAL A 111 -1.61 3.51 8.60
CA VAL A 111 -2.30 3.21 7.33
C VAL A 111 -2.48 1.70 7.11
N ILE A 112 -1.44 0.89 7.36
CA ILE A 112 -1.54 -0.58 7.23
C ILE A 112 -2.59 -1.15 8.19
N ARG A 113 -2.75 -0.56 9.38
CA ARG A 113 -3.71 -1.03 10.39
C ARG A 113 -5.12 -0.47 10.20
N ASP A 114 -5.32 0.51 9.32
CA ASP A 114 -6.60 1.16 9.10
C ASP A 114 -7.51 0.31 8.18
N PRO A 115 -8.60 -0.28 8.69
CA PRO A 115 -9.52 -1.06 7.86
C PRO A 115 -10.26 -0.19 6.84
N ILE A 116 -10.48 1.11 7.14
CA ILE A 116 -11.18 2.05 6.26
C ILE A 116 -10.34 2.31 5.03
N PHE A 117 -9.03 2.54 5.19
CA PHE A 117 -8.08 2.63 4.08
C PHE A 117 -8.21 1.44 3.11
N TRP A 118 -8.13 0.21 3.62
CA TRP A 118 -8.20 -0.99 2.76
C TRP A 118 -9.55 -1.16 2.07
N TYR A 119 -10.65 -0.86 2.77
CA TYR A 119 -11.99 -0.90 2.19
C TYR A 119 -12.15 0.13 1.06
N SER A 120 -11.73 1.37 1.29
CA SER A 120 -11.76 2.45 0.31
C SER A 120 -10.86 2.17 -0.90
N LEU A 121 -9.66 1.61 -0.67
CA LEU A 121 -8.75 1.21 -1.75
C LEU A 121 -9.35 0.08 -2.60
N THR A 122 -10.03 -0.89 -1.96
CA THR A 122 -10.74 -1.96 -2.68
C THR A 122 -11.83 -1.40 -3.59
N ARG A 123 -12.63 -0.45 -3.10
CA ARG A 123 -13.66 0.23 -3.91
C ARG A 123 -13.05 1.00 -5.08
N CYS A 124 -11.93 1.68 -4.85
CA CYS A 124 -11.19 2.40 -5.89
C CYS A 124 -10.76 1.47 -7.03
N VAL A 125 -10.17 0.30 -6.70
CA VAL A 125 -9.75 -0.69 -7.71
C VAL A 125 -10.94 -1.30 -8.44
N GLN A 126 -12.02 -1.64 -7.72
CA GLN A 126 -13.23 -2.21 -8.34
C GLN A 126 -13.88 -1.26 -9.35
N TRP A 127 -13.97 0.03 -9.03
CA TRP A 127 -14.51 1.03 -9.95
C TRP A 127 -13.72 1.16 -11.26
N ALA A 128 -12.41 0.92 -11.23
CA ALA A 128 -11.60 0.93 -12.45
C ALA A 128 -11.76 -0.31 -13.32
N ILE A 129 -12.25 -1.43 -12.77
CA ILE A 129 -12.35 -2.73 -13.46
C ILE A 129 -13.73 -2.95 -14.08
N ILE A 130 -14.81 -2.31 -13.59
CA ILE A 130 -16.17 -2.51 -14.14
C ILE A 130 -16.28 -1.89 -15.55
N PRO A 131 -16.44 -2.69 -16.63
CA PRO A 131 -16.45 -2.18 -17.99
C PRO A 131 -17.79 -1.54 -18.43
N GLU A 132 -18.87 -1.79 -17.70
CA GLU A 132 -20.23 -1.40 -18.14
C GLU A 132 -20.56 0.08 -17.96
N LYS A 133 -19.73 0.86 -17.26
CA LYS A 133 -19.88 2.31 -17.15
C LYS A 133 -19.19 3.10 -18.27
N TRP A 134 -18.52 2.43 -19.21
CA TRP A 134 -17.81 3.09 -20.33
C TRP A 134 -18.63 3.18 -21.63
N MET A 135 -19.92 2.77 -21.60
CA MET A 135 -20.76 2.63 -22.80
C MET A 135 -22.02 3.52 -22.84
N TYR A 136 -22.10 4.59 -22.04
CA TYR A 136 -23.09 5.66 -22.22
C TYR A 136 -22.47 7.02 -21.96
#